data_AF-A0A843KQD0-F1
#
_entry.id   AF-A0A843KQD0-F1
#
_cell.length_a   1.000
_cell.length_b   1.000
_cell.length_c   1.000
_cell.angle_alpha   90.00
_cell.angle_beta   90.00
_cell.angle_gamma   90.00
#
_symmetry.space_group_name_H-M   'P 1'
#
loop_
_entity.id
_entity.type
_entity.pdbx_description
1 polymer ?
#
loop_
_entity_poly.entity_id
_entity_poly.type
_entity_poly.pdbx_seq_one_letter_code
_entity_poly.pdbx_strand_id
1 'polypeptide(L)'
;VLAADGYRSGVARSLGMGPARDLVRGLEVDLRTRAEDQSKVRVFLGNDVAPGFFAWAIPCGDLTRVGLCVSRDRGTPQDHLSRLLDAQGWSGAERVRTYSGAIPLGHIDRTYADRLLVAGDAAGMAKPISGGGLFTGMTAGKLAAETLLEGFRSGDLSEKGLSRYEERWKVIFGKELHSSYRVRKVFVRMTDRDLDKAGARLDNEKAKAVLATGDIDFPTAIAPGLLKACPALLAIAPLLVFRLLWR
;
A
#
# COMPACT_ATOMS: atom_id res chain seq x y z
N VAL A 1 -10.03 -5.60 -24.23
CA VAL A 1 -10.32 -4.59 -23.19
C VAL A 1 -9.18 -4.56 -22.19
N LEU A 2 -8.73 -3.38 -21.77
CA LEU A 2 -7.84 -3.21 -20.61
C LEU A 2 -8.62 -2.46 -19.53
N ALA A 3 -8.97 -3.14 -18.44
CA ALA A 3 -9.64 -2.55 -17.28
C ALA A 3 -8.59 -1.89 -16.37
N ALA A 4 -8.51 -0.56 -16.43
CA ALA A 4 -7.65 0.28 -15.60
C ALA A 4 -8.46 1.44 -14.98
N ASP A 5 -9.71 1.15 -14.61
CA ASP A 5 -10.74 2.11 -14.17
C ASP A 5 -10.73 2.39 -12.65
N GLY A 6 -9.56 2.24 -12.01
CA GLY A 6 -9.34 2.58 -10.61
C GLY A 6 -10.01 1.63 -9.61
N TYR A 7 -10.04 2.03 -8.33
CA TYR A 7 -10.48 1.17 -7.22
C TYR A 7 -11.93 0.68 -7.32
N ARG A 8 -12.79 1.39 -8.05
CA ARG A 8 -14.19 0.97 -8.25
C ARG A 8 -14.29 -0.24 -9.16
N SER A 9 -13.31 -0.44 -10.06
CA SER A 9 -13.17 -1.62 -10.93
C SER A 9 -14.52 -2.08 -11.52
N GLY A 10 -15.27 -1.14 -12.10
CA GLY A 10 -16.60 -1.40 -12.64
C GLY A 10 -16.55 -2.38 -13.80
N VAL A 11 -15.54 -2.23 -14.68
CA VAL A 11 -15.32 -3.13 -15.82
C VAL A 11 -14.99 -4.53 -15.35
N ALA A 12 -13.98 -4.71 -14.48
CA ALA A 12 -13.58 -6.04 -14.03
C ALA A 12 -14.71 -6.75 -13.24
N ARG A 13 -15.46 -6.01 -12.41
CA ARG A 13 -16.62 -6.56 -11.69
C ARG A 13 -17.73 -7.00 -12.62
N SER A 14 -18.04 -6.21 -13.66
CA SER A 14 -19.06 -6.58 -14.65
C SER A 14 -18.72 -7.85 -15.44
N LEU A 15 -17.42 -8.17 -15.51
CA LEU A 15 -16.88 -9.34 -16.20
C LEU A 15 -16.55 -10.51 -15.24
N GLY A 16 -17.01 -10.45 -13.99
CA GLY A 16 -16.90 -11.57 -13.04
C GLY A 16 -15.50 -11.78 -12.43
N MET A 17 -14.59 -10.82 -12.55
CA MET A 17 -13.20 -10.95 -12.05
C MET A 17 -13.09 -10.85 -10.52
N GLY A 18 -14.17 -10.48 -9.84
CA GLY A 18 -14.22 -10.29 -8.40
C GLY A 18 -13.55 -9.00 -7.90
N PRO A 19 -13.68 -8.68 -6.60
CA PRO A 19 -13.03 -7.53 -5.99
C PRO A 19 -11.63 -7.85 -5.47
N ALA A 20 -10.83 -6.82 -5.21
CA ALA A 20 -9.64 -6.94 -4.36
C ALA A 20 -10.02 -7.47 -2.96
N ARG A 21 -9.05 -8.09 -2.27
CA ARG A 21 -9.28 -8.82 -1.02
C ARG A 21 -9.59 -7.92 0.17
N ASP A 22 -9.10 -6.69 0.14
CA ASP A 22 -9.24 -5.71 1.21
C ASP A 22 -9.28 -4.29 0.64
N LEU A 23 -9.71 -3.33 1.45
CA LEU A 23 -9.88 -1.93 1.07
C LEU A 23 -9.63 -1.02 2.28
N VAL A 24 -8.76 -0.03 2.12
CA VAL A 24 -8.64 1.09 3.08
C VAL A 24 -9.26 2.35 2.48
N ARG A 25 -9.84 3.21 3.31
CA ARG A 25 -10.41 4.49 2.90
C ARG A 25 -9.54 5.62 3.40
N GLY A 26 -9.27 6.61 2.56
CA GLY A 26 -8.36 7.70 2.86
C GLY A 26 -8.99 9.08 2.71
N LEU A 27 -8.48 10.00 3.51
CA LEU A 27 -8.72 11.43 3.41
C LEU A 27 -7.38 12.15 3.56
N GLU A 28 -7.15 13.14 2.72
CA GLU A 28 -5.92 13.92 2.67
C GLU A 28 -6.25 15.39 2.45
N VAL A 29 -5.48 16.28 3.07
CA VAL A 29 -5.61 17.72 2.94
C VAL A 29 -4.25 18.36 2.66
N ASP A 30 -4.22 19.33 1.76
CA ASP A 30 -3.07 20.22 1.61
C ASP A 30 -3.27 21.41 2.57
N LEU A 31 -2.42 21.54 3.57
CA LEU A 31 -2.44 22.64 4.53
C LEU A 31 -1.45 23.72 4.12
N ARG A 32 -1.83 25.00 4.27
CA ARG A 32 -0.89 26.14 4.15
C ARG A 32 -0.02 26.25 5.40
N THR A 33 0.86 25.26 5.54
CA THR A 33 1.85 25.16 6.59
C THR A 33 3.11 24.59 5.96
N ARG A 34 4.22 25.32 6.07
CA ARG A 34 5.52 24.83 5.61
C ARG A 34 6.15 23.95 6.67
N ALA A 35 6.42 22.69 6.35
CA ALA A 35 7.19 21.82 7.22
C ALA A 35 8.63 22.36 7.41
N GLU A 36 9.16 22.24 8.62
CA GLU A 36 10.53 22.68 8.97
C GLU A 36 11.59 21.96 8.14
N ASP A 37 11.48 20.63 8.04
CA ASP A 37 12.38 19.80 7.25
C ASP A 37 11.68 19.31 5.98
N GLN A 38 12.05 19.90 4.85
CA GLN A 38 11.49 19.57 3.53
C GLN A 38 12.02 18.23 2.98
N SER A 39 13.01 17.61 3.61
CA SER A 39 13.59 16.34 3.19
C SER A 39 12.95 15.11 3.85
N LYS A 40 12.06 15.31 4.83
CA LYS A 40 11.49 14.23 5.65
C LYS A 40 9.98 14.14 5.54
N VAL A 41 9.51 12.93 5.28
CA VAL A 41 8.10 12.57 5.47
C VAL A 41 7.90 12.09 6.91
N ARG A 42 6.89 12.61 7.59
CA ARG A 42 6.46 12.08 8.89
C ARG A 42 5.37 11.05 8.67
N VAL A 43 5.52 9.89 9.31
CA VAL A 43 4.52 8.81 9.33
C VAL A 43 4.05 8.63 10.76
N PHE A 44 2.75 8.56 10.96
CA PHE A 44 2.13 8.34 12.26
C PHE A 44 1.45 6.98 12.27
N LEU A 45 1.78 6.18 13.27
CA LEU A 45 1.22 4.85 13.51
C LEU A 45 0.39 4.87 14.80
N GLY A 46 -0.57 3.95 14.91
CA GLY A 46 -1.43 3.82 16.07
C GLY A 46 -2.88 3.66 15.65
N ASN A 47 -3.63 2.85 16.38
CA ASN A 47 -5.04 2.62 16.19
C ASN A 47 -5.86 3.85 16.58
N ASP A 48 -5.36 4.68 17.49
CA ASP A 48 -5.99 5.97 17.80
C ASP A 48 -5.81 7.00 16.67
N VAL A 49 -4.74 6.88 15.87
CA VAL A 49 -4.42 7.79 14.77
C VAL A 49 -5.04 7.33 13.45
N ALA A 50 -4.73 6.12 12.98
CA ALA A 50 -5.10 5.61 11.67
C ALA A 50 -5.33 4.10 11.73
N PRO A 51 -6.44 3.63 12.32
CA PRO A 51 -6.62 2.22 12.65
C PRO A 51 -6.60 1.30 11.44
N GLY A 52 -5.71 0.32 11.51
CA GLY A 52 -5.47 -0.64 10.43
C GLY A 52 -4.67 -0.09 9.25
N PHE A 53 -4.13 1.13 9.31
CA PHE A 53 -3.18 1.67 8.34
C PHE A 53 -2.24 2.70 9.01
N PHE A 54 -1.93 3.82 8.36
CA PHE A 54 -1.10 4.88 8.91
C PHE A 54 -1.53 6.26 8.39
N ALA A 55 -1.07 7.31 9.06
CA ALA A 55 -1.17 8.69 8.60
C ALA A 55 0.19 9.23 8.16
N TRP A 56 0.19 10.29 7.36
CA TRP A 56 1.40 10.93 6.86
C TRP A 56 1.29 12.45 6.91
N ALA A 57 2.44 13.12 6.99
CA ALA A 57 2.61 14.53 6.68
C ALA A 57 3.82 14.66 5.72
N ILE A 58 3.54 15.02 4.48
CA ILE A 58 4.52 15.12 3.39
C ILE A 58 4.76 16.61 3.10
N PRO A 59 6.01 17.11 3.22
CA PRO A 59 6.37 18.46 2.79
C PRO A 59 6.14 18.65 1.28
N CYS A 60 5.51 19.76 0.90
CA CYS A 60 5.18 20.12 -0.49
C CYS A 60 5.50 21.60 -0.73
N GLY A 61 6.71 22.04 -0.36
CA GLY A 61 7.10 23.45 -0.40
C GLY A 61 6.41 24.25 0.69
N ASP A 62 5.60 25.24 0.31
CA ASP A 62 4.84 26.07 1.25
C ASP A 62 3.59 25.37 1.81
N LEU A 63 3.30 24.17 1.31
CA LEU A 63 2.22 23.32 1.80
C LEU A 63 2.77 22.10 2.54
N THR A 64 1.97 21.56 3.44
CA THR A 64 2.16 20.22 4.00
C THR A 64 0.92 19.40 3.72
N ARG A 65 1.12 18.28 3.04
CA ARG A 65 0.08 17.33 2.70
C ARG A 65 -0.10 16.33 3.83
N VAL A 66 -1.22 16.42 4.52
CA VAL A 66 -1.53 15.59 5.68
C VAL A 66 -2.69 14.68 5.35
N GLY A 67 -2.51 13.39 5.51
CA GLY A 67 -3.55 12.42 5.19
C GLY A 67 -3.42 11.15 6.00
N LEU A 68 -4.46 10.34 5.93
CA LEU A 68 -4.48 9.01 6.52
C LEU A 68 -5.39 8.09 5.75
N CYS A 69 -5.18 6.79 5.91
CA CYS A 69 -6.23 5.82 5.62
C CYS A 69 -6.61 5.03 6.87
N VAL A 70 -7.80 4.44 6.85
CA VAL A 70 -8.27 3.50 7.87
C VAL A 70 -8.83 2.25 7.21
N SER A 71 -8.75 1.12 7.90
CA SER A 71 -9.45 -0.10 7.50
C SER A 71 -10.97 0.14 7.45
N ARG A 72 -11.65 -0.54 6.51
CA ARG A 72 -13.07 -0.32 6.20
C ARG A 72 -14.01 -0.42 7.41
N ASP A 73 -13.67 -1.25 8.39
CA ASP A 73 -14.43 -1.56 9.61
C ASP A 73 -14.00 -0.72 10.83
N ARG A 74 -13.10 0.26 10.66
CA ARG A 74 -12.46 1.00 11.76
C ARG A 74 -12.79 2.50 11.77
N GLY A 75 -14.02 2.86 11.42
CA GLY A 75 -14.50 4.25 11.51
C GLY A 75 -14.31 5.09 10.23
N THR A 76 -14.50 6.40 10.37
CA THR A 76 -14.42 7.35 9.25
C THR A 76 -13.06 8.06 9.22
N PRO A 77 -12.40 8.21 8.05
CA PRO A 77 -11.14 8.94 7.97
C PRO A 77 -11.20 10.38 8.49
N GLN A 78 -12.36 11.03 8.37
CA GLN A 78 -12.57 12.43 8.76
C GLN A 78 -12.37 12.64 10.27
N ASP A 79 -12.90 11.75 11.10
CA ASP A 79 -12.81 11.87 12.56
C ASP A 79 -11.35 11.75 13.01
N HIS A 80 -10.63 10.79 12.44
CA HIS A 80 -9.23 10.56 12.72
C HIS A 80 -8.34 11.70 12.22
N LEU A 81 -8.62 12.24 11.02
CA LEU A 81 -7.82 13.33 10.47
C LEU A 81 -7.98 14.58 11.33
N SER A 82 -9.21 14.89 11.77
CA SER A 82 -9.47 16.05 12.63
C SER A 82 -8.69 15.95 13.94
N ARG A 83 -8.71 14.78 14.61
CA ARG A 83 -7.91 14.54 15.82
C ARG A 83 -6.40 14.65 15.58
N LEU A 84 -5.91 14.13 14.45
CA LEU A 84 -4.49 14.26 14.09
C LEU A 84 -4.09 15.72 13.90
N LEU A 85 -4.92 16.50 13.19
CA LEU A 85 -4.67 17.93 13.00
C LEU A 85 -4.66 18.67 14.33
N ASP A 86 -5.61 18.37 15.23
CA ASP A 86 -5.65 18.96 16.58
C ASP A 86 -4.39 18.60 17.39
N ALA A 87 -4.01 17.33 17.42
CA ALA A 87 -2.83 16.85 18.14
C ALA A 87 -1.52 17.41 17.59
N GLN A 88 -1.47 17.81 16.32
CA GLN A 88 -0.30 18.44 15.69
C GLN A 88 -0.35 19.97 15.71
N GLY A 89 -1.39 20.58 16.28
CA GLY A 89 -1.57 22.04 16.32
C GLY A 89 -1.90 22.66 14.96
N TRP A 90 -2.50 21.90 14.05
CA TRP A 90 -2.83 22.31 12.67
C TRP A 90 -4.31 22.60 12.45
N SER A 91 -5.15 22.58 13.48
CA SER A 91 -6.60 22.84 13.36
C SER A 91 -6.90 24.21 12.74
N GLY A 92 -6.05 25.21 13.00
CA GLY A 92 -6.18 26.57 12.47
C GLY A 92 -5.49 26.80 11.11
N ALA A 93 -4.81 25.80 10.55
CA ALA A 93 -4.15 25.95 9.26
C ALA A 93 -5.17 26.03 8.12
N GLU A 94 -4.94 26.91 7.14
CA GLU A 94 -5.78 27.00 5.94
C GLU A 94 -5.73 25.67 5.15
N ARG A 95 -6.89 25.09 4.89
CA ARG A 95 -7.04 23.92 4.02
C ARG A 95 -7.17 24.40 2.57
N VAL A 96 -6.14 24.16 1.77
CA VAL A 96 -6.08 24.58 0.36
C VAL A 96 -6.82 23.60 -0.54
N ARG A 97 -6.65 22.29 -0.28
CA ARG A 97 -7.30 21.21 -1.03
C ARG A 97 -7.66 20.06 -0.12
N THR A 98 -8.65 19.27 -0.54
CA THR A 98 -9.06 18.05 0.14
C THR A 98 -9.27 16.95 -0.89
N TYR A 99 -8.73 15.77 -0.60
CA TYR A 99 -8.78 14.59 -1.44
C TYR A 99 -9.34 13.43 -0.63
N SER A 100 -10.17 12.60 -1.26
CA SER A 100 -10.67 11.37 -0.64
C SER A 100 -10.58 10.23 -1.64
N GLY A 101 -10.36 9.03 -1.15
CA GLY A 101 -10.23 7.86 -2.01
C GLY A 101 -10.28 6.56 -1.24
N ALA A 102 -10.14 5.46 -1.95
CA ALA A 102 -9.96 4.16 -1.36
C ALA A 102 -8.85 3.41 -2.09
N ILE A 103 -8.08 2.62 -1.35
CA ILE A 103 -6.94 1.88 -1.87
C ILE A 103 -7.28 0.39 -1.78
N PRO A 104 -7.45 -0.31 -2.91
CA PRO A 104 -7.71 -1.75 -2.94
C PRO A 104 -6.41 -2.51 -2.66
N LEU A 105 -6.43 -3.35 -1.63
CA LEU A 105 -5.26 -4.09 -1.16
C LEU A 105 -5.46 -5.60 -1.34
N GLY A 106 -4.43 -6.28 -1.81
CA GLY A 106 -4.51 -7.70 -2.12
C GLY A 106 -5.20 -7.91 -3.46
N HIS A 107 -4.38 -8.18 -4.48
CA HIS A 107 -4.82 -8.29 -5.86
C HIS A 107 -5.93 -9.35 -6.06
N ILE A 108 -6.72 -9.16 -7.12
CA ILE A 108 -7.71 -10.13 -7.58
C ILE A 108 -7.04 -11.47 -7.95
N ASP A 109 -7.78 -12.58 -7.88
CA ASP A 109 -7.18 -13.90 -8.06
C ASP A 109 -6.62 -14.15 -9.47
N ARG A 110 -7.21 -13.49 -10.48
CA ARG A 110 -6.78 -13.52 -11.87
C ARG A 110 -6.88 -12.13 -12.49
N THR A 111 -5.88 -11.72 -13.25
CA THR A 111 -5.75 -10.38 -13.87
C THR A 111 -5.96 -10.37 -15.39
N TYR A 112 -6.47 -11.46 -15.94
CA TYR A 112 -6.74 -11.66 -17.37
C TYR A 112 -7.96 -12.57 -17.57
N ALA A 113 -8.58 -12.49 -18.74
CA ALA A 113 -9.57 -13.44 -19.26
C ALA A 113 -9.57 -13.34 -20.79
N ASP A 114 -10.46 -14.07 -21.48
CA ASP A 114 -10.65 -13.90 -22.92
C ASP A 114 -10.85 -12.43 -23.29
N ARG A 115 -9.92 -11.89 -24.09
CA ARG A 115 -9.91 -10.51 -24.58
C ARG A 115 -9.94 -9.43 -23.47
N LEU A 116 -9.54 -9.76 -22.25
CA LEU A 116 -9.54 -8.88 -21.08
C LEU A 116 -8.21 -8.94 -20.33
N LEU A 117 -7.67 -7.78 -19.99
CA LEU A 117 -6.65 -7.61 -18.96
C LEU A 117 -7.15 -6.63 -17.89
N VAL A 118 -6.69 -6.76 -16.65
CA VAL A 118 -7.02 -5.86 -15.53
C VAL A 118 -5.73 -5.38 -14.87
N ALA A 119 -5.57 -4.07 -14.69
CA ALA A 119 -4.33 -3.46 -14.21
C ALA A 119 -4.56 -2.39 -13.12
N GLY A 120 -3.50 -2.11 -12.35
CA GLY A 120 -3.49 -1.05 -11.34
C GLY A 120 -4.47 -1.31 -10.20
N ASP A 121 -5.13 -0.25 -9.72
CA ASP A 121 -6.11 -0.35 -8.63
C ASP A 121 -7.30 -1.25 -8.99
N ALA A 122 -7.69 -1.30 -10.27
CA ALA A 122 -8.77 -2.18 -10.72
C ALA A 122 -8.44 -3.67 -10.44
N ALA A 123 -7.16 -4.02 -10.44
CA ALA A 123 -6.64 -5.34 -10.10
C ALA A 123 -6.17 -5.48 -8.64
N GLY A 124 -6.27 -4.43 -7.80
CA GLY A 124 -5.78 -4.44 -6.42
C GLY A 124 -4.25 -4.52 -6.30
N MET A 125 -3.53 -3.90 -7.23
CA MET A 125 -2.06 -3.96 -7.32
C MET A 125 -1.31 -2.97 -6.40
N ALA A 126 -2.00 -2.22 -5.56
CA ALA A 126 -1.35 -1.35 -4.57
C ALA A 126 -0.60 -2.19 -3.53
N LYS A 127 0.61 -1.73 -3.15
CA LYS A 127 1.45 -2.39 -2.14
C LYS A 127 0.75 -2.40 -0.78
N PRO A 128 0.42 -3.56 -0.17
CA PRO A 128 -0.40 -3.61 1.05
C PRO A 128 0.16 -2.91 2.29
N ILE A 129 1.47 -2.72 2.39
CA ILE A 129 2.08 -2.01 3.53
C ILE A 129 2.02 -0.50 3.34
N SER A 130 2.41 0.02 2.18
CA SER A 130 2.53 1.47 1.93
C SER A 130 1.31 2.10 1.27
N GLY A 131 0.41 1.31 0.69
CA GLY A 131 -0.70 1.78 -0.14
C GLY A 131 -0.27 2.35 -1.51
N GLY A 132 1.04 2.38 -1.80
CA GLY A 132 1.55 2.91 -3.06
C GLY A 132 1.22 1.99 -4.24
N GLY A 133 0.56 2.53 -5.26
CA GLY A 133 0.19 1.82 -6.49
C GLY A 133 0.81 2.38 -7.78
N LEU A 134 1.58 3.47 -7.72
CA LEU A 134 2.11 4.13 -8.92
C LEU A 134 3.11 3.23 -9.68
N PHE A 135 4.13 2.72 -8.98
CA PHE A 135 5.11 1.81 -9.57
C PHE A 135 4.47 0.54 -10.15
N THR A 136 3.64 -0.15 -9.37
CA THR A 136 2.98 -1.40 -9.79
C THR A 136 1.99 -1.14 -10.91
N GLY A 137 1.21 -0.06 -10.85
CA GLY A 137 0.26 0.35 -11.87
C GLY A 137 0.91 0.73 -13.19
N MET A 138 1.97 1.55 -13.19
CA MET A 138 2.71 1.91 -14.41
C MET A 138 3.39 0.69 -15.03
N THR A 139 4.02 -0.16 -14.20
CA THR A 139 4.64 -1.40 -14.68
C THR A 139 3.61 -2.34 -15.28
N ALA A 140 2.47 -2.53 -14.60
CA ALA A 140 1.35 -3.32 -15.08
C ALA A 140 0.77 -2.77 -16.40
N GLY A 141 0.66 -1.45 -16.55
CA GLY A 141 0.20 -0.82 -17.79
C GLY A 141 1.12 -1.11 -18.96
N LYS A 142 2.44 -0.99 -18.76
CA LYS A 142 3.45 -1.34 -19.78
C LYS A 142 3.36 -2.81 -20.19
N LEU A 143 3.35 -3.72 -19.21
CA LEU A 143 3.26 -5.16 -19.47
C LEU A 143 1.96 -5.55 -20.18
N ALA A 144 0.84 -4.92 -19.80
CA ALA A 144 -0.44 -5.15 -20.46
C ALA A 144 -0.40 -4.72 -21.93
N ALA A 145 0.19 -3.56 -22.22
CA ALA A 145 0.35 -3.08 -23.60
C ALA A 145 1.22 -4.05 -24.43
N GLU A 146 2.35 -4.50 -23.89
CA GLU A 146 3.24 -5.47 -24.54
C GLU A 146 2.52 -6.80 -24.83
N THR A 147 1.81 -7.35 -23.84
CA THR A 147 1.05 -8.60 -24.01
C THR A 147 -0.08 -8.46 -25.04
N LEU A 148 -0.80 -7.33 -25.04
CA LEU A 148 -1.83 -7.07 -26.05
C LEU A 148 -1.25 -6.95 -27.46
N LEU A 149 -0.12 -6.24 -27.62
CA LEU A 149 0.55 -6.10 -28.91
C LEU A 149 1.02 -7.45 -29.46
N GLU A 150 1.58 -8.32 -28.61
CA GLU A 150 1.92 -9.70 -28.97
C GLU A 150 0.68 -10.49 -29.38
N GLY A 151 -0.41 -10.42 -28.61
CA GLY A 151 -1.66 -11.11 -28.91
C GLY A 151 -2.31 -10.64 -30.22
N PHE A 152 -2.26 -9.35 -30.53
CA PHE A 152 -2.72 -8.83 -31.83
C PHE A 152 -1.86 -9.35 -33.00
N ARG A 153 -0.54 -9.46 -32.82
CA ARG A 153 0.37 -9.97 -33.86
C ARG A 153 0.19 -11.47 -34.10
N SER A 154 -0.02 -12.25 -33.04
CA SER A 154 -0.21 -13.71 -33.13
C SER A 154 -1.65 -14.11 -33.46
N GLY A 155 -2.61 -13.19 -33.35
CA GLY A 155 -4.04 -13.49 -33.45
C GLY A 155 -4.62 -14.20 -32.22
N ASP A 156 -3.88 -14.26 -31.11
CA ASP A 156 -4.29 -14.95 -29.87
C ASP A 156 -4.54 -13.94 -28.74
N LEU A 157 -5.81 -13.60 -28.54
CA LEU A 157 -6.32 -12.84 -27.39
C LEU A 157 -7.17 -13.72 -26.46
N SER A 158 -6.96 -15.03 -26.49
CA SER A 158 -7.60 -15.95 -25.55
C SER A 158 -7.04 -15.78 -24.14
N GLU A 159 -7.73 -16.33 -23.15
CA GLU A 159 -7.29 -16.44 -21.76
C GLU A 159 -5.88 -17.02 -21.68
N LYS A 160 -5.59 -18.08 -22.46
CA LYS A 160 -4.27 -18.71 -22.51
C LYS A 160 -3.20 -17.80 -23.10
N GLY A 161 -3.52 -17.06 -24.16
CA GLY A 161 -2.60 -16.09 -24.76
C GLY A 161 -2.28 -14.94 -23.81
N LEU A 162 -3.30 -14.46 -23.09
CA LEU A 162 -3.21 -13.32 -22.18
C LEU A 162 -2.68 -13.67 -20.78
N SER A 163 -2.59 -14.95 -20.39
CA SER A 163 -2.03 -15.37 -19.08
C SER A 163 -0.60 -14.87 -18.84
N ARG A 164 0.17 -14.68 -19.92
CA ARG A 164 1.53 -14.16 -19.91
C ARG A 164 1.63 -12.78 -19.26
N TYR A 165 0.58 -11.96 -19.37
CA TYR A 165 0.53 -10.68 -18.66
C TYR A 165 0.69 -10.88 -17.15
N GLU A 166 -0.05 -11.85 -16.61
CA GLU A 166 -0.03 -12.13 -15.18
C GLU A 166 1.30 -12.72 -14.72
N GLU A 167 1.86 -13.64 -15.51
CA GLU A 167 3.18 -14.23 -15.27
C GLU A 167 4.25 -13.13 -15.21
N ARG A 168 4.26 -12.20 -16.16
CA ARG A 168 5.23 -11.10 -16.24
C ARG A 168 5.19 -10.20 -15.03
N TRP A 169 4.01 -9.73 -14.61
CA TRP A 169 3.96 -8.83 -13.45
C TRP A 169 4.27 -9.56 -12.15
N LYS A 170 3.89 -10.85 -12.03
CA LYS A 170 4.22 -11.69 -10.88
C LYS A 170 5.72 -11.87 -10.71
N VAL A 171 6.48 -11.98 -11.80
CA VAL A 171 7.95 -12.02 -11.78
C VAL A 171 8.54 -10.74 -11.18
N ILE A 172 8.00 -9.57 -11.53
CA ILE A 172 8.54 -8.28 -11.07
C ILE A 172 8.16 -7.98 -9.62
N PHE A 173 6.87 -8.04 -9.29
CA PHE A 173 6.38 -7.57 -7.98
C PHE A 173 5.36 -8.51 -7.31
N GLY A 174 5.14 -9.72 -7.85
CA GLY A 174 4.18 -10.67 -7.26
C GLY A 174 4.56 -11.15 -5.88
N LYS A 175 5.85 -11.46 -5.66
CA LYS A 175 6.36 -11.85 -4.34
C LYS A 175 6.22 -10.71 -3.31
N GLU A 176 6.48 -9.48 -3.74
CA GLU A 176 6.32 -8.29 -2.91
C GLU A 176 4.86 -8.11 -2.48
N LEU A 177 3.90 -8.08 -3.43
CA LEU A 177 2.48 -7.95 -3.11
C LEU A 177 1.99 -9.07 -2.16
N HIS A 178 2.42 -10.32 -2.41
CA HIS A 178 2.06 -11.45 -1.55
C HIS A 178 2.61 -11.29 -0.12
N SER A 179 3.89 -10.94 -0.01
CA SER A 179 4.59 -10.84 1.28
C SER A 179 4.10 -9.64 2.08
N SER A 180 3.96 -8.48 1.42
CA SER A 180 3.37 -7.28 2.00
C SER A 180 1.94 -7.54 2.48
N TYR A 181 1.12 -8.31 1.76
CA TYR A 181 -0.23 -8.65 2.23
C TYR A 181 -0.22 -9.50 3.51
N ARG A 182 0.76 -10.40 3.66
CA ARG A 182 0.93 -11.18 4.90
C ARG A 182 1.35 -10.29 6.06
N VAL A 183 2.32 -9.40 5.85
CA VAL A 183 2.77 -8.42 6.86
C VAL A 183 1.61 -7.52 7.27
N ARG A 184 0.81 -7.03 6.32
CA ARG A 184 -0.40 -6.25 6.59
C ARG A 184 -1.35 -6.98 7.54
N LYS A 185 -1.62 -8.26 7.32
CA LYS A 185 -2.51 -9.04 8.22
C LYS A 185 -1.98 -9.14 9.65
N VAL A 186 -0.66 -9.07 9.84
CA VAL A 186 -0.04 -8.95 11.17
C VAL A 186 -0.30 -7.55 11.72
N PHE A 187 0.06 -6.53 10.95
CA PHE A 187 -0.05 -5.12 11.34
C PHE A 187 -1.45 -4.75 11.82
N VAL A 188 -2.49 -5.14 11.09
CA VAL A 188 -3.90 -4.83 11.44
C VAL A 188 -4.34 -5.44 12.78
N ARG A 189 -3.60 -6.43 13.30
CA ARG A 189 -3.89 -7.08 14.60
C ARG A 189 -3.04 -6.53 15.74
N MET A 190 -2.07 -5.67 15.46
CA MET A 190 -1.19 -5.09 16.47
C MET A 190 -1.94 -4.02 17.26
N THR A 191 -1.82 -4.09 18.59
CA THR A 191 -2.28 -3.01 19.48
C THR A 191 -1.27 -1.86 19.50
N ASP A 192 -1.66 -0.71 20.04
CA ASP A 192 -0.75 0.45 20.12
C ASP A 192 0.44 0.14 21.01
N ARG A 193 0.24 -0.66 22.07
CA ARG A 193 1.32 -1.21 22.89
C ARG A 193 2.30 -2.07 22.08
N ASP A 194 1.82 -2.84 21.09
CA ASP A 194 2.68 -3.65 20.24
C ASP A 194 3.46 -2.78 19.24
N LEU A 195 2.81 -1.75 18.70
CA LEU A 195 3.42 -0.76 17.81
C LEU A 195 4.50 0.06 18.55
N ASP A 196 4.23 0.52 19.77
CA ASP A 196 5.19 1.23 20.61
C ASP A 196 6.41 0.37 20.93
N LYS A 197 6.20 -0.89 21.30
CA LYS A 197 7.30 -1.86 21.51
C LYS A 197 8.11 -2.07 20.23
N ALA A 198 7.46 -2.12 19.06
CA ALA A 198 8.15 -2.27 17.79
C ALA A 198 8.98 -1.03 17.45
N GLY A 199 8.39 0.17 17.62
CA GLY A 199 9.07 1.45 17.44
C GLY A 199 10.29 1.59 18.34
N ALA A 200 10.13 1.36 19.64
CA ALA A 200 11.25 1.41 20.60
C ALA A 200 12.37 0.41 20.26
N ARG A 201 12.02 -0.75 19.70
CA ARG A 201 13.01 -1.75 19.25
C ARG A 201 13.70 -1.36 17.94
N LEU A 202 13.03 -0.60 17.08
CA LEU A 202 13.60 -0.09 15.82
C LEU A 202 14.39 1.21 16.02
N ASP A 203 14.22 1.89 17.15
CA ASP A 203 14.95 3.11 17.48
C ASP A 203 16.38 2.82 17.98
N ASN A 204 17.20 2.25 17.10
CA ASN A 204 18.62 2.05 17.33
C ASN A 204 19.39 2.14 16.01
N GLU A 205 20.69 2.47 16.09
CA GLU A 205 21.53 2.73 14.92
C GLU A 205 21.60 1.56 13.93
N LYS A 206 21.58 0.31 14.40
CA LYS A 206 21.63 -0.86 13.51
C LYS A 206 20.35 -1.00 12.69
N ALA A 207 19.20 -0.85 13.34
CA ALA A 207 17.91 -0.90 12.65
C ALA A 207 17.74 0.30 11.71
N LYS A 208 18.12 1.51 12.14
CA LYS A 208 18.10 2.73 11.30
C LYS A 208 18.98 2.58 10.06
N ALA A 209 20.17 2.01 10.19
CA ALA A 209 21.06 1.75 9.04
C ALA A 209 20.42 0.81 8.01
N VAL A 210 19.69 -0.23 8.45
CA VAL A 210 18.95 -1.11 7.54
C VAL A 210 17.75 -0.41 6.92
N LEU A 211 16.98 0.37 7.70
CA LEU A 211 15.85 1.14 7.17
C LEU A 211 16.30 2.14 6.09
N ALA A 212 17.49 2.73 6.24
CA ALA A 212 18.06 3.67 5.27
C ALA A 212 18.39 3.03 3.91
N THR A 213 18.52 1.70 3.81
CA THR A 213 18.68 0.99 2.52
C THR A 213 17.35 0.51 1.96
N GLY A 214 16.22 0.92 2.54
CA GLY A 214 14.89 0.50 2.13
C GLY A 214 14.51 1.00 0.74
N ASP A 215 14.04 0.07 -0.09
CA ASP A 215 13.39 0.39 -1.35
C ASP A 215 11.87 0.56 -1.10
N ILE A 216 11.33 1.72 -1.48
CA ILE A 216 9.90 2.03 -1.32
C ILE A 216 9.00 1.13 -2.19
N ASP A 217 9.54 0.60 -3.29
CA ASP A 217 8.85 -0.32 -4.19
C ASP A 217 8.93 -1.78 -3.73
N PHE A 218 9.96 -2.12 -2.96
CA PHE A 218 10.18 -3.46 -2.43
C PHE A 218 10.43 -3.45 -0.90
N PRO A 219 9.49 -2.95 -0.09
CA PRO A 219 9.69 -2.77 1.35
C PRO A 219 9.89 -4.09 2.11
N THR A 220 9.50 -5.24 1.56
CA THR A 220 9.76 -6.52 2.23
C THR A 220 11.20 -6.99 2.13
N ALA A 221 12.01 -6.41 1.24
CA ALA A 221 13.41 -6.78 1.03
C ALA A 221 14.29 -6.51 2.25
N ILE A 222 13.95 -5.52 3.07
CA ILE A 222 14.71 -5.19 4.29
C ILE A 222 14.40 -6.09 5.48
N ALA A 223 13.35 -6.92 5.40
CA ALA A 223 12.89 -7.73 6.53
C ALA A 223 13.99 -8.66 7.12
N PRO A 224 14.81 -9.38 6.32
CA PRO A 224 15.89 -10.20 6.87
C PRO A 224 16.96 -9.36 7.58
N GLY A 225 17.31 -8.21 7.02
CA GLY A 225 18.26 -7.27 7.64
C GLY A 225 17.73 -6.72 8.97
N LEU A 226 16.45 -6.36 9.01
CA LEU A 226 15.80 -5.87 10.23
C LEU A 226 15.72 -6.93 11.31
N LEU A 227 15.40 -8.18 10.96
CA LEU A 227 15.36 -9.29 11.92
C LEU A 227 16.76 -9.62 12.45
N LYS A 228 17.81 -9.49 11.63
CA LYS A 228 19.20 -9.66 12.08
C LYS A 228 19.65 -8.52 12.99
N ALA A 229 19.29 -7.29 12.65
CA ALA A 229 19.62 -6.10 13.44
C ALA A 229 18.84 -6.04 14.76
N CYS A 230 17.59 -6.52 14.77
CA CYS A 230 16.71 -6.54 15.92
C CYS A 230 15.93 -7.86 16.03
N PRO A 231 16.57 -8.95 16.52
CA PRO A 231 15.92 -10.25 16.68
C PRO A 231 14.72 -10.22 17.63
N ALA A 232 14.71 -9.27 18.56
CA ALA A 232 13.60 -9.05 19.48
C ALA A 232 12.28 -8.73 18.76
N LEU A 233 12.27 -8.25 17.52
CA LEU A 233 11.03 -8.07 16.74
C LEU A 233 10.22 -9.36 16.58
N LEU A 234 10.88 -10.52 16.58
CA LEU A 234 10.23 -11.85 16.51
C LEU A 234 9.25 -12.07 17.69
N ALA A 235 9.54 -11.46 18.85
CA ALA A 235 8.74 -11.60 20.05
C ALA A 235 7.49 -10.69 20.09
N ILE A 236 7.32 -9.75 19.15
CA ILE A 236 6.12 -8.88 19.08
C ILE A 236 4.96 -9.62 18.41
N ALA A 237 5.25 -10.55 17.51
CA ALA A 237 4.24 -11.30 16.79
C ALA A 237 4.62 -12.79 16.62
N PRO A 238 4.93 -13.53 17.71
CA PRO A 238 5.51 -14.87 17.63
C PRO A 238 4.62 -15.86 16.86
N LEU A 239 3.30 -15.78 17.01
CA LEU A 239 2.32 -16.61 16.27
C LEU A 239 2.17 -16.24 14.78
N LEU A 240 2.58 -15.04 14.39
CA LEU A 240 2.38 -14.46 13.06
C LEU A 240 3.65 -14.46 12.21
N VAL A 241 4.82 -14.34 12.84
CA VAL A 241 6.13 -14.59 12.23
C VAL A 241 6.27 -16.05 11.81
N PHE A 242 5.80 -17.00 12.64
CA PHE A 242 5.79 -18.43 12.29
C PHE A 242 4.98 -18.69 11.00
N ARG A 243 3.82 -18.03 10.83
CA ARG A 243 2.99 -18.08 9.61
C ARG A 243 3.50 -17.21 8.46
N LEU A 244 4.53 -16.39 8.65
CA LEU A 244 5.23 -15.59 7.63
C LEU A 244 6.46 -16.34 7.10
N LEU A 245 7.19 -17.02 7.99
CA LEU A 245 8.41 -17.78 7.70
C LEU A 245 8.13 -19.19 7.16
N TRP A 246 7.00 -19.81 7.53
CA TRP A 246 6.62 -21.14 7.01
C TRP A 246 5.48 -21.03 5.99
N ARG A 247 5.85 -21.13 4.72
CA ARG A 247 5.11 -21.74 3.60
C ARG A 247 6.14 -22.45 2.72
#